data_AF-A0A0K8SWS0-F1
#
_entry.id   AF-A0A0K8SWS0-F1
#
_cell.length_a   1.000
_cell.length_b   1.000
_cell.length_c   1.000
_cell.angle_alpha   90.00
_cell.angle_beta   90.00
_cell.angle_gamma   90.00
#
_symmetry.space_group_name_H-M   'P 1'
#
loop_
_entity.id
_entity.type
_entity.pdbx_description
1 polymer ?
#
loop_
_entity_poly.entity_id
_entity_poly.type
_entity_poly.pdbx_seq_one_letter_code
_entity_poly.pdbx_strand_id
1 'polypeptide(L)'
;EQLLPPTPSVYLENKKDAFSPQLQEFCLKHPIAVIRGLAAALKLDLGLFSTKTLVEANPDHMVEVRTQVQQTPDENWDPQLGGRGWSCISHRSHTTIAKYAQYQASSFQDSLKEEREKAAGINAPNNCSNLSDSDSKDSTGNVKKKKGTGVPGLKAPPGSKMLRFGTNVDLSDERKWRSQLQELMKLPAFARVVSAGNMLSHVGHVILGMNTVQLYMKVPGSRTPGHQENNNFCSININIGPGDCEWFAVPDAYWG
;
A
#
# COMPACT_ATOMS: atom_id res chain seq x y z
N GLU A 1 20.88 -11.81 -19.47
CA GLU A 1 20.97 -12.11 -18.02
C GLU A 1 21.26 -10.90 -17.13
N GLN A 2 22.07 -9.92 -17.54
CA GLN A 2 22.42 -8.76 -16.68
C GLN A 2 21.27 -7.76 -16.40
N LEU A 3 20.18 -7.77 -17.18
CA LEU A 3 19.05 -6.83 -17.01
C LEU A 3 17.98 -7.31 -16.02
N LEU A 4 18.05 -8.56 -15.57
CA LEU A 4 17.13 -9.16 -14.60
C LEU A 4 17.96 -9.81 -13.47
N PRO A 5 18.73 -9.02 -12.70
CA PRO A 5 19.54 -9.57 -11.62
C PRO A 5 18.64 -10.14 -10.51
N PRO A 6 19.09 -11.19 -9.80
CA PRO A 6 18.36 -11.69 -8.65
C PRO A 6 18.36 -10.63 -7.53
N THR A 7 17.21 -10.47 -6.87
CA THR A 7 17.10 -9.54 -5.73
C THR A 7 17.95 -10.04 -4.55
N PRO A 8 18.89 -9.21 -4.03
CA PRO A 8 19.64 -9.55 -2.83
C PRO A 8 18.70 -9.87 -1.66
N SER A 9 18.81 -11.07 -1.11
CA SER A 9 17.93 -11.57 -0.06
C SER A 9 18.74 -12.27 1.03
N VAL A 10 18.34 -12.05 2.28
CA VAL A 10 18.89 -12.75 3.46
C VAL A 10 17.74 -13.34 4.27
N TYR A 11 17.95 -14.52 4.84
CA TYR A 11 16.99 -15.16 5.73
C TYR A 11 17.48 -15.05 7.18
N LEU A 12 16.62 -14.59 8.07
CA LEU A 12 16.90 -14.51 9.51
C LEU A 12 16.21 -15.66 10.21
N GLU A 13 16.98 -16.46 10.95
CA GLU A 13 16.44 -17.58 11.73
C GLU A 13 16.10 -17.17 13.15
N ASN A 14 16.87 -16.22 13.69
CA ASN A 14 16.77 -15.85 15.10
C ASN A 14 17.07 -14.36 15.32
N LYS A 15 16.80 -13.90 16.54
CA LYS A 15 17.00 -12.49 16.94
C LYS A 15 18.46 -12.04 16.77
N LYS A 16 19.46 -12.90 16.97
CA LYS A 16 20.88 -12.52 16.86
C LYS A 16 21.22 -12.07 15.44
N ASP A 17 20.68 -12.76 14.44
CA ASP A 17 20.89 -12.44 13.03
C ASP A 17 20.34 -11.04 12.69
N ALA A 18 19.17 -10.69 13.26
CA ALA A 18 18.53 -9.38 13.04
C ALA A 18 19.33 -8.20 13.63
N PHE A 19 20.14 -8.44 14.67
CA PHE A 19 20.94 -7.41 15.35
C PHE A 19 22.43 -7.46 14.96
N SER A 20 22.80 -8.30 14.00
CA SER A 20 24.15 -8.38 13.47
C SER A 20 24.48 -7.11 12.67
N PRO A 21 25.67 -6.48 12.88
CA PRO A 21 26.09 -5.33 12.08
C PRO A 21 26.25 -5.67 10.59
N GLN A 22 26.55 -6.94 10.28
CA GLN A 22 26.66 -7.43 8.91
C GLN A 22 25.32 -7.31 8.14
N LEU A 23 24.17 -7.36 8.83
CA LEU A 23 22.87 -7.15 8.19
C LEU A 23 22.70 -5.71 7.71
N GLN A 24 23.10 -4.72 8.51
CA GLN A 24 23.07 -3.31 8.10
C GLN A 24 24.01 -3.06 6.93
N GLU A 25 25.24 -3.58 6.98
CA GLU A 25 26.20 -3.47 5.88
C GLU A 25 25.68 -4.11 4.60
N PHE A 26 25.01 -5.26 4.70
CA PHE A 26 24.37 -5.92 3.57
C PHE A 26 23.29 -5.02 2.94
N CYS A 27 22.38 -4.47 3.75
CA CYS A 27 21.32 -3.58 3.26
C CYS A 27 21.88 -2.33 2.57
N LEU A 28 22.96 -1.75 3.08
CA LEU A 28 23.57 -0.53 2.51
C LEU A 28 24.38 -0.77 1.23
N LYS A 29 24.75 -2.03 0.92
CA LYS A 29 25.53 -2.39 -0.28
C LYS A 29 24.67 -2.59 -1.53
N HIS A 30 23.36 -2.67 -1.38
CA HIS A 30 22.45 -3.06 -2.46
C HIS A 30 21.40 -1.97 -2.73
N PRO A 31 20.97 -1.75 -3.99
CA PRO A 31 19.90 -0.79 -4.29
C PRO A 31 18.57 -1.12 -3.60
N ILE A 32 18.31 -2.41 -3.42
CA ILE A 32 17.19 -2.96 -2.66
C ILE A 32 17.64 -4.29 -2.04
N ALA A 33 17.16 -4.60 -0.84
CA ALA A 33 17.45 -5.84 -0.14
C ALA A 33 16.18 -6.39 0.53
N VAL A 34 15.97 -7.71 0.44
CA VAL A 34 14.83 -8.40 1.07
C VAL A 34 15.30 -9.17 2.30
N ILE A 35 14.75 -8.82 3.46
CA ILE A 35 14.99 -9.55 4.72
C ILE A 35 13.83 -10.50 4.98
N ARG A 36 14.06 -11.79 4.73
CA ARG A 36 13.07 -12.86 4.96
C ARG A 36 13.07 -13.25 6.44
N GLY A 37 11.90 -13.53 7.00
CA GLY A 37 11.76 -14.04 8.37
C GLY A 37 11.93 -13.00 9.49
N LEU A 38 12.10 -11.71 9.18
CA LEU A 38 12.34 -10.65 10.18
C LEU A 38 11.28 -10.64 11.30
N ALA A 39 9.99 -10.65 10.93
CA ALA A 39 8.90 -10.62 11.90
C ALA A 39 8.91 -11.84 12.82
N ALA A 40 9.19 -13.03 12.29
CA ALA A 40 9.30 -14.26 13.09
C ALA A 40 10.51 -14.23 14.01
N ALA A 41 11.69 -13.86 13.48
CA ALA A 41 12.95 -13.78 14.23
C ALA A 41 12.87 -12.80 15.41
N LEU A 42 12.14 -11.69 15.24
CA LEU A 42 11.94 -10.67 16.26
C LEU A 42 10.67 -10.86 17.10
N LYS A 43 9.83 -11.84 16.77
CA LYS A 43 8.50 -12.04 17.36
C LYS A 43 7.67 -10.75 17.32
N LEU A 44 7.63 -10.12 16.13
CA LEU A 44 6.77 -8.98 15.86
C LEU A 44 5.30 -9.44 15.78
N ASP A 45 4.45 -8.82 16.57
CA ASP A 45 2.99 -8.97 16.47
C ASP A 45 2.45 -8.08 15.35
N LEU A 46 2.49 -8.61 14.13
CA LEU A 46 1.91 -7.94 12.96
C LEU A 46 0.38 -7.83 13.05
N GLY A 47 -0.27 -8.59 13.95
CA GLY A 47 -1.70 -8.50 14.21
C GLY A 47 -2.14 -7.12 14.70
N LEU A 48 -1.25 -6.38 15.38
CA LEU A 48 -1.47 -5.01 15.82
C LEU A 48 -1.74 -4.03 14.67
N PHE A 49 -1.28 -4.37 13.46
CA PHE A 49 -1.46 -3.59 12.25
C PHE A 49 -2.54 -4.18 11.33
N SER A 50 -3.24 -5.21 11.77
CA SER A 50 -4.33 -5.80 11.00
C SER A 50 -5.48 -4.79 10.82
N THR A 51 -6.16 -4.87 9.68
CA THR A 51 -7.33 -4.01 9.41
C THR A 51 -8.35 -4.05 10.54
N LYS A 52 -8.58 -5.22 11.13
CA LYS A 52 -9.48 -5.38 12.29
C LYS A 52 -9.02 -4.53 13.47
N THR A 53 -7.77 -4.68 13.90
CA THR A 53 -7.22 -3.94 15.05
C THR A 53 -7.18 -2.44 14.80
N LEU A 54 -6.88 -2.01 13.56
CA LEU A 54 -6.87 -0.59 13.19
C LEU A 54 -8.27 0.03 13.29
N VAL A 55 -9.32 -0.68 12.84
CA VAL A 55 -10.71 -0.25 12.97
C VAL A 55 -11.14 -0.18 14.43
N GLU A 56 -10.77 -1.17 15.24
CA GLU A 56 -11.08 -1.19 16.68
C GLU A 56 -10.40 -0.05 17.44
N ALA A 57 -9.17 0.31 17.05
CA ALA A 57 -8.39 1.36 17.71
C ALA A 57 -8.85 2.77 17.33
N ASN A 58 -8.96 3.09 16.03
CA ASN A 58 -9.23 4.45 15.56
C ASN A 58 -10.07 4.44 14.25
N PRO A 59 -11.37 4.14 14.30
CA PRO A 59 -12.20 3.91 13.10
C PRO A 59 -12.37 5.15 12.21
N ASP A 60 -12.44 6.34 12.81
CA ASP A 60 -12.64 7.61 12.10
C ASP A 60 -11.33 8.25 11.62
N HIS A 61 -10.18 7.59 11.83
CA HIS A 61 -8.89 8.11 11.40
C HIS A 61 -8.86 8.25 9.87
N MET A 62 -8.29 9.35 9.38
CA MET A 62 -8.32 9.71 7.96
C MET A 62 -7.40 8.81 7.14
N VAL A 63 -7.87 8.45 5.95
CA VAL A 63 -7.12 7.67 4.95
C VAL A 63 -7.13 8.46 3.64
N GLU A 64 -5.94 8.78 3.10
CA GLU A 64 -5.85 9.23 1.72
C GLU A 64 -6.13 8.04 0.79
N VAL A 65 -6.97 8.24 -0.22
CA VAL A 65 -7.33 7.19 -1.17
C VAL A 65 -6.85 7.55 -2.55
N ARG A 66 -6.24 6.57 -3.23
CA ARG A 66 -5.90 6.63 -4.65
C ARG A 66 -6.83 5.71 -5.43
N THR A 67 -7.66 6.28 -6.28
CA THR A 67 -8.51 5.54 -7.22
C THR A 67 -7.73 5.25 -8.49
N GLN A 68 -7.56 3.96 -8.79
CA GLN A 68 -6.68 3.46 -9.85
C GLN A 68 -7.42 2.47 -10.76
N VAL A 69 -6.86 2.22 -11.94
CA VAL A 69 -7.30 1.15 -12.84
C VAL A 69 -6.57 -0.14 -12.46
N GLN A 70 -7.30 -1.23 -12.22
CA GLN A 70 -6.72 -2.54 -11.96
C GLN A 70 -6.09 -3.11 -13.25
N GLN A 71 -4.81 -3.47 -13.18
CA GLN A 71 -4.00 -3.94 -14.30
C GLN A 71 -2.94 -4.94 -13.80
N THR A 72 -2.34 -5.74 -14.70
CA THR A 72 -1.27 -6.70 -14.33
C THR A 72 -0.01 -5.96 -13.88
N PRO A 73 0.72 -6.44 -12.86
CA PRO A 73 1.80 -5.68 -12.20
C PRO A 73 2.88 -5.11 -13.14
N ASP A 74 3.18 -5.83 -14.22
CA ASP A 74 4.20 -5.55 -15.22
C ASP A 74 3.72 -4.72 -16.43
N GLU A 75 2.44 -4.36 -16.46
CA GLU A 75 1.86 -3.55 -17.54
C GLU A 75 1.16 -2.29 -17.02
N ASN A 76 1.15 -1.27 -17.88
CA ASN A 76 0.29 -0.10 -17.73
C ASN A 76 -0.20 0.34 -19.11
N TRP A 77 -1.51 0.23 -19.32
CA TRP A 77 -2.21 0.57 -20.55
C TRP A 77 -2.85 1.95 -20.42
N ASP A 78 -2.56 2.80 -21.39
CA ASP A 78 -3.17 4.11 -21.53
C ASP A 78 -4.51 3.98 -22.29
N PRO A 79 -5.64 4.29 -21.63
CA PRO A 79 -6.98 4.21 -22.24
C PRO A 79 -7.18 5.16 -23.43
N GLN A 80 -6.43 6.26 -23.48
CA GLN A 80 -6.56 7.29 -24.51
C GLN A 80 -5.70 6.98 -25.74
N LEU A 81 -4.53 6.37 -25.54
CA LEU A 81 -3.59 6.05 -26.61
C LEU A 81 -3.78 4.64 -27.19
N GLY A 82 -4.60 3.78 -26.54
CA GLY A 82 -4.88 2.42 -27.02
C GLY A 82 -3.66 1.49 -26.97
N GLY A 83 -2.67 1.81 -26.13
CA GLY A 83 -1.40 1.11 -26.03
C GLY A 83 -0.78 1.23 -24.63
N ARG A 84 0.38 0.60 -24.41
CA ARG A 84 1.13 0.76 -23.17
C ARG A 84 1.61 2.21 -23.02
N GLY A 85 1.53 2.75 -21.80
CA GLY A 85 1.93 4.12 -21.49
C GLY A 85 2.56 4.24 -20.10
N TRP A 86 3.27 5.34 -19.88
CA TRP A 86 3.94 5.62 -18.60
C TRP A 86 3.02 6.28 -17.57
N SER A 87 1.99 7.00 -18.03
CA SER A 87 1.06 7.71 -17.15
C SER A 87 0.21 6.73 -16.34
N CYS A 88 0.37 6.75 -15.01
CA CYS A 88 -0.43 5.93 -14.11
C CYS A 88 -1.64 6.72 -13.61
N ILE A 89 -2.84 6.29 -13.98
CA ILE A 89 -4.10 6.90 -13.50
C ILE A 89 -4.25 6.64 -12.00
N SER A 90 -4.20 7.72 -11.20
CA SER A 90 -4.25 7.63 -9.74
C SER A 90 -4.86 8.90 -9.13
N HIS A 91 -6.18 8.90 -8.94
CA HIS A 91 -6.94 10.06 -8.46
C HIS A 91 -7.05 10.08 -6.94
N ARG A 92 -6.75 11.23 -6.32
CA ARG A 92 -6.79 11.41 -4.86
C ARG A 92 -8.20 11.72 -4.36
N SER A 93 -8.62 11.03 -3.30
CA SER A 93 -9.77 11.36 -2.44
C SER A 93 -9.43 11.02 -0.98
N HIS A 94 -10.40 11.14 -0.07
CA HIS A 94 -10.20 10.84 1.35
C HIS A 94 -11.37 10.02 1.89
N THR A 95 -11.09 9.19 2.89
CA THR A 95 -12.10 8.41 3.62
C THR A 95 -11.62 8.18 5.06
N THR A 96 -12.27 7.28 5.81
CA THR A 96 -11.83 6.83 7.14
C THR A 96 -11.37 5.38 7.12
N ILE A 97 -10.60 4.97 8.15
CA ILE A 97 -10.16 3.57 8.33
C ILE A 97 -11.36 2.61 8.28
N ALA A 98 -12.45 2.92 9.00
CA ALA A 98 -13.64 2.07 9.02
C ALA A 98 -14.29 1.91 7.64
N LYS A 99 -14.49 3.01 6.90
CA LYS A 99 -15.06 2.98 5.55
C LYS A 99 -14.14 2.23 4.57
N TYR A 100 -12.83 2.45 4.67
CA TYR A 100 -11.87 1.74 3.80
C TYR A 100 -11.79 0.24 4.14
N ALA A 101 -11.82 -0.13 5.42
CA ALA A 101 -11.84 -1.51 5.86
C ALA A 101 -13.06 -2.27 5.34
N GLN A 102 -14.24 -1.64 5.33
CA GLN A 102 -15.43 -2.21 4.71
C GLN A 102 -15.21 -2.46 3.21
N TYR A 103 -14.67 -1.48 2.48
CA TYR A 103 -14.32 -1.65 1.06
C TYR A 103 -13.33 -2.80 0.85
N GLN A 104 -12.26 -2.88 1.65
CA GLN A 104 -11.25 -3.92 1.56
C GLN A 104 -11.85 -5.32 1.81
N ALA A 105 -12.71 -5.46 2.82
CA ALA A 105 -13.39 -6.71 3.14
C ALA A 105 -14.37 -7.12 2.03
N SER A 106 -15.18 -6.20 1.51
CA SER A 106 -16.09 -6.46 0.39
C SER A 106 -15.32 -6.87 -0.87
N SER A 107 -14.23 -6.17 -1.19
CA SER A 107 -13.38 -6.52 -2.35
C SER A 107 -12.80 -7.93 -2.25
N PHE A 108 -12.48 -8.40 -1.04
CA PHE A 108 -11.99 -9.76 -0.81
C PHE A 108 -13.10 -10.81 -0.94
N GLN A 109 -14.31 -10.51 -0.43
CA GLN A 109 -15.46 -11.39 -0.60
C GLN A 109 -15.86 -11.53 -2.08
N ASP A 110 -15.83 -10.43 -2.82
CA ASP A 110 -16.11 -10.43 -4.26
C ASP A 110 -15.09 -11.26 -5.04
N SER A 111 -13.79 -11.15 -4.73
CA SER A 111 -12.77 -11.99 -5.39
C SER A 111 -12.96 -13.49 -5.11
N LEU A 112 -13.31 -13.86 -3.88
CA LEU A 112 -13.60 -15.27 -3.55
C LEU A 112 -14.82 -15.80 -4.29
N LYS A 113 -15.83 -14.94 -4.51
CA LYS A 113 -17.01 -15.28 -5.29
C LYS A 113 -16.66 -15.45 -6.77
N GLU A 114 -15.89 -14.52 -7.35
CA GLU A 114 -15.41 -14.59 -8.73
C GLU A 114 -14.57 -15.87 -8.97
N GLU A 115 -13.70 -16.26 -8.03
CA GLU A 115 -12.93 -17.51 -8.13
C GLU A 115 -13.82 -18.76 -8.09
N ARG A 116 -14.83 -18.80 -7.21
CA ARG A 116 -15.79 -19.92 -7.14
C ARG A 116 -16.61 -20.05 -8.40
N GLU A 117 -17.07 -18.93 -8.96
CA GLU A 117 -17.85 -18.91 -10.21
C GLU A 117 -17.01 -19.37 -11.40
N LYS A 118 -15.73 -18.92 -11.48
CA LYS A 118 -14.77 -19.42 -12.48
C LYS A 118 -14.51 -20.91 -12.34
N ALA A 119 -14.31 -21.41 -11.11
CA ALA A 119 -14.12 -22.83 -10.85
C ALA A 119 -15.36 -23.67 -11.20
N ALA A 120 -16.57 -23.09 -11.11
CA ALA A 120 -17.83 -23.71 -11.50
C ALA A 120 -18.12 -23.61 -13.02
N GLY A 121 -17.23 -23.02 -13.83
CA GLY A 121 -17.41 -22.87 -15.27
C GLY A 121 -18.47 -21.84 -15.69
N ILE A 122 -18.91 -20.98 -14.75
CA ILE A 122 -19.88 -19.91 -15.03
C ILE A 122 -19.09 -18.65 -15.40
N ASN A 123 -19.11 -18.27 -16.69
CA ASN A 123 -18.60 -16.97 -17.13
C ASN A 123 -19.54 -15.87 -16.61
N ALA A 124 -19.22 -15.30 -15.45
CA ALA A 124 -19.92 -14.12 -14.95
C ALA A 124 -19.71 -12.94 -15.92
N PRO A 125 -20.77 -12.23 -16.35
CA PRO A 125 -20.59 -10.99 -17.08
C PRO A 125 -19.89 -9.99 -16.16
N ASN A 126 -18.92 -9.23 -16.70
CA ASN A 126 -18.23 -8.14 -15.99
C ASN A 126 -19.24 -7.21 -15.32
N ASN A 127 -19.54 -7.46 -14.05
CA ASN A 127 -20.49 -6.65 -13.31
C ASN A 127 -19.74 -5.41 -12.82
N CYS A 128 -19.70 -4.42 -13.71
CA CYS A 128 -19.05 -3.13 -13.50
C CYS A 128 -19.83 -2.38 -12.40
N SER A 129 -19.43 -2.55 -11.14
CA SER A 129 -19.87 -1.67 -10.06
C SER A 129 -19.19 -0.32 -10.27
N ASN A 130 -19.83 0.53 -11.07
CA ASN A 130 -19.51 1.96 -11.10
C ASN A 130 -19.68 2.48 -9.68
N LEU A 131 -18.56 2.62 -8.97
CA LEU A 131 -18.48 3.15 -7.62
C LEU A 131 -18.79 4.65 -7.68
N SER A 132 -20.08 4.98 -7.67
CA SER A 132 -20.57 6.35 -7.55
C SER A 132 -20.47 6.78 -6.09
N ASP A 133 -19.60 7.74 -5.81
CA ASP A 133 -19.49 8.41 -4.52
C ASP A 133 -20.62 9.45 -4.45
N SER A 134 -21.65 9.21 -3.64
CA SER A 134 -22.75 10.15 -3.46
C SER A 134 -23.20 10.14 -2.00
N ASP A 135 -22.47 10.85 -1.16
CA ASP A 135 -22.90 11.23 0.18
C ASP A 135 -23.91 12.39 0.06
N SER A 136 -25.20 12.09 0.08
CA SER A 136 -26.26 13.07 0.41
C SER A 136 -27.51 12.35 0.91
N LYS A 137 -27.83 12.53 2.20
CA LYS A 137 -29.14 12.22 2.79
C LYS A 137 -30.04 13.46 2.59
N ASP A 138 -31.13 13.34 1.84
CA ASP A 138 -32.45 13.86 2.22
C ASP A 138 -33.56 13.36 1.27
N SER A 139 -34.80 13.64 1.66
CA SER A 139 -36.05 12.92 1.47
C SER A 139 -36.76 13.04 0.10
N THR A 140 -37.59 12.02 -0.19
CA THR A 140 -38.80 12.01 -1.03
C THR A 140 -38.89 12.93 -2.27
N GLY A 141 -38.86 12.34 -3.47
CA GLY A 141 -39.37 12.99 -4.68
C GLY A 141 -38.98 12.29 -6.00
N ASN A 142 -39.98 11.84 -6.76
CA ASN A 142 -39.84 11.31 -8.13
C ASN A 142 -39.14 12.30 -9.07
N VAL A 143 -37.94 11.98 -9.61
CA VAL A 143 -37.41 12.66 -10.81
C VAL A 143 -36.60 11.70 -11.71
N LYS A 144 -36.89 11.85 -13.00
CA LYS A 144 -36.33 11.23 -14.21
C LYS A 144 -34.79 11.09 -14.22
N LYS A 145 -34.33 9.96 -14.79
CA LYS A 145 -32.93 9.65 -15.19
C LYS A 145 -32.25 10.87 -15.83
N LYS A 146 -31.35 11.52 -15.09
CA LYS A 146 -30.40 12.52 -15.61
C LYS A 146 -29.05 11.84 -15.82
N LYS A 147 -28.47 11.99 -17.02
CA LYS A 147 -27.12 11.51 -17.38
C LYS A 147 -26.11 12.00 -16.35
N GLY A 148 -25.31 11.06 -15.82
CA GLY A 148 -24.34 11.29 -14.76
C GLY A 148 -23.32 12.37 -15.14
N THR A 149 -23.11 13.29 -14.21
CA THR A 149 -21.98 14.21 -14.17
C THR A 149 -20.75 13.42 -13.70
N GLY A 150 -20.08 12.75 -14.63
CA GLY A 150 -18.75 12.19 -14.36
C GLY A 150 -17.76 13.33 -14.11
N VAL A 151 -16.84 13.12 -13.17
CA VAL A 151 -15.69 14.01 -12.98
C VAL A 151 -14.91 14.06 -14.30
N PRO A 152 -14.63 15.25 -14.87
CA PRO A 152 -13.84 15.36 -16.11
C PRO A 152 -12.47 14.69 -15.91
N GLY A 153 -12.18 13.63 -16.68
CA GLY A 153 -10.87 12.96 -16.69
C GLY A 153 -10.88 11.47 -16.31
N LEU A 154 -11.93 10.96 -15.66
CA LEU A 154 -12.07 9.52 -15.39
C LEU A 154 -12.73 8.81 -16.58
N LYS A 155 -11.97 8.46 -17.61
CA LYS A 155 -12.40 7.44 -18.58
C LYS A 155 -11.39 6.31 -18.61
N ALA A 156 -11.53 5.41 -17.63
CA ALA A 156 -11.01 4.06 -17.81
C ALA A 156 -11.75 3.39 -19.00
N PRO A 157 -11.12 2.46 -19.72
CA PRO A 157 -11.74 1.76 -20.83
C PRO A 157 -13.05 1.11 -20.39
N PRO A 158 -14.06 0.99 -21.28
CA PRO A 158 -15.24 0.18 -21.01
C PRO A 158 -14.82 -1.25 -20.62
N GLY A 159 -15.15 -1.66 -19.39
CA GLY A 159 -14.81 -2.98 -18.86
C GLY A 159 -13.60 -3.03 -17.91
N SER A 160 -12.89 -1.92 -17.70
CA SER A 160 -11.80 -1.88 -16.71
C SER A 160 -12.32 -1.82 -15.27
N LYS A 161 -11.80 -2.69 -14.41
CA LYS A 161 -12.11 -2.71 -12.97
C LYS A 161 -11.34 -1.59 -12.27
N MET A 162 -12.07 -0.66 -11.65
CA MET A 162 -11.48 0.37 -10.81
C MET A 162 -11.22 -0.20 -9.41
N LEU A 163 -10.14 0.24 -8.78
CA LEU A 163 -9.83 -0.07 -7.39
C LEU A 163 -9.53 1.19 -6.59
N ARG A 164 -9.59 1.06 -5.27
CA ARG A 164 -9.18 2.11 -4.33
C ARG A 164 -8.00 1.60 -3.52
N PHE A 165 -7.00 2.44 -3.35
CA PHE A 165 -5.80 2.17 -2.58
C PHE A 165 -5.72 3.15 -1.41
N GLY A 166 -5.81 2.65 -0.18
CA GLY A 166 -5.66 3.42 1.06
C GLY A 166 -4.18 3.62 1.34
N THR A 167 -3.73 4.86 1.24
CA THR A 167 -2.33 5.25 1.25
C THR A 167 -2.07 6.31 2.31
N ASN A 168 -0.82 6.42 2.75
CA ASN A 168 -0.35 7.50 3.63
C ASN A 168 -1.17 7.65 4.93
N VAL A 169 -1.61 6.54 5.53
CA VAL A 169 -2.31 6.57 6.83
C VAL A 169 -1.29 6.89 7.92
N ASP A 170 -1.48 8.02 8.61
CA ASP A 170 -0.50 8.53 9.57
C ASP A 170 -0.61 7.86 10.94
N LEU A 171 0.47 7.18 11.35
CA LEU A 171 0.57 6.57 12.67
C LEU A 171 1.41 7.40 13.65
N SER A 172 1.62 8.70 13.41
CA SER A 172 2.48 9.56 14.23
C SER A 172 1.98 9.84 15.66
N ASP A 173 0.67 9.85 15.91
CA ASP A 173 0.10 10.16 17.22
C ASP A 173 0.28 8.97 18.18
N GLU A 174 1.29 9.06 19.06
CA GLU A 174 1.61 8.04 20.05
C GLU A 174 0.43 7.72 20.99
N ARG A 175 -0.47 8.67 21.23
CA ARG A 175 -1.65 8.42 22.08
C ARG A 175 -2.64 7.47 21.42
N LYS A 176 -2.70 7.48 20.08
CA LYS A 176 -3.60 6.64 19.29
C LYS A 176 -2.97 5.30 18.92
N TRP A 177 -1.66 5.27 18.72
CA TRP A 177 -0.94 4.15 18.09
C TRP A 177 0.16 3.57 18.97
N ARG A 178 0.07 3.77 20.29
CA ARG A 178 1.10 3.37 21.25
C ARG A 178 1.54 1.92 21.09
N SER A 179 0.60 0.97 21.02
CA SER A 179 0.94 -0.46 20.90
C SER A 179 1.66 -0.77 19.59
N GLN A 180 1.18 -0.22 18.47
CA GLN A 180 1.82 -0.35 17.16
C GLN A 180 3.25 0.23 17.18
N LEU A 181 3.42 1.45 17.68
CA LEU A 181 4.73 2.11 17.69
C LEU A 181 5.71 1.43 18.65
N GLN A 182 5.25 0.97 19.80
CA GLN A 182 6.07 0.20 20.74
C GLN A 182 6.53 -1.13 20.15
N GLU A 183 5.70 -1.78 19.32
CA GLU A 183 6.06 -3.03 18.67
C GLU A 183 7.26 -2.86 17.72
N LEU A 184 7.32 -1.72 17.01
CA LEU A 184 8.43 -1.39 16.11
C LEU A 184 9.74 -1.08 16.85
N MET A 185 9.71 -0.86 18.17
CA MET A 185 10.93 -0.71 18.97
C MET A 185 11.73 -2.01 19.10
N LYS A 186 11.15 -3.16 18.73
CA LYS A 186 11.85 -4.45 18.65
C LYS A 186 12.81 -4.55 17.46
N LEU A 187 12.69 -3.65 16.47
CA LEU A 187 13.57 -3.60 15.29
C LEU A 187 15.01 -3.22 15.66
N PRO A 188 16.01 -3.67 14.87
CA PRO A 188 17.40 -3.24 15.04
C PRO A 188 17.54 -1.73 14.84
N ALA A 189 18.59 -1.13 15.42
CA ALA A 189 18.76 0.32 15.47
C ALA A 189 18.77 1.03 14.11
N PHE A 190 19.30 0.37 13.06
CA PHE A 190 19.30 0.93 11.70
C PHE A 190 17.91 0.92 11.04
N ALA A 191 16.97 0.13 11.58
CA ALA A 191 15.63 -0.04 11.06
C ALA A 191 14.53 0.63 11.89
N ARG A 192 14.89 1.30 12.99
CA ARG A 192 13.94 2.03 13.83
C ARG A 192 13.68 3.42 13.29
N VAL A 193 12.43 3.88 13.46
CA VAL A 193 11.97 5.24 13.12
C VAL A 193 12.84 6.30 13.80
N VAL A 194 13.17 6.08 15.08
CA VAL A 194 14.03 6.95 15.87
C VAL A 194 15.26 6.18 16.35
N SER A 195 16.44 6.71 16.04
CA SER A 195 17.74 6.13 16.43
C SER A 195 18.83 7.18 16.36
N ALA A 196 19.82 7.12 17.25
CA ALA A 196 20.95 8.05 17.24
C ALA A 196 21.73 8.04 15.90
N GLY A 197 21.77 6.89 15.22
CA GLY A 197 22.42 6.73 13.92
C GLY A 197 21.54 7.09 12.72
N ASN A 198 20.28 7.49 12.92
CA ASN A 198 19.38 7.89 11.84
C ASN A 198 19.39 9.42 11.69
N MET A 199 19.84 9.93 10.54
CA MET A 199 19.88 11.37 10.26
C MET A 199 18.50 12.05 10.41
N LEU A 200 17.42 11.35 10.07
CA LEU A 200 16.05 11.87 10.21
C LEU A 200 15.63 12.12 11.67
N SER A 201 16.31 11.51 12.64
CA SER A 201 16.09 11.77 14.07
C SER A 201 16.71 13.09 14.54
N HIS A 202 17.59 13.71 13.74
CA HIS A 202 18.29 14.95 14.09
C HIS A 202 17.69 16.20 13.41
N VAL A 203 16.60 16.03 12.64
CA VAL A 203 15.89 17.12 11.96
C VAL A 203 15.25 18.12 12.94
N GLY A 204 14.95 17.68 14.17
CA GLY A 204 14.36 18.53 15.21
C GLY A 204 12.86 18.79 15.08
N HIS A 205 12.19 18.26 14.06
CA HIS A 205 10.74 18.32 13.89
C HIS A 205 10.20 17.11 13.11
N VAL A 206 8.88 16.95 13.11
CA VAL A 206 8.19 15.84 12.45
C VAL A 206 8.11 16.06 10.94
N ILE A 207 8.50 15.04 10.17
CA ILE A 207 8.29 14.92 8.73
C ILE A 207 7.47 13.64 8.50
N LEU A 208 6.17 13.83 8.23
CA LEU A 208 5.22 12.73 8.13
C LEU A 208 5.63 11.72 7.06
N GLY A 209 5.72 10.44 7.46
CA GLY A 209 6.12 9.34 6.58
C GLY A 209 7.61 9.14 6.37
N MET A 210 8.45 10.05 6.87
CA MET A 210 9.89 9.89 6.84
C MET A 210 10.42 9.55 8.24
N ASN A 211 10.13 10.39 9.23
CA ASN A 211 10.46 10.12 10.64
C ASN A 211 9.22 9.79 11.49
N THR A 212 8.10 9.47 10.83
CA THR A 212 6.93 8.86 11.43
C THR A 212 6.48 7.68 10.58
N VAL A 213 5.73 6.77 11.18
CA VAL A 213 5.22 5.58 10.48
C VAL A 213 4.04 5.95 9.59
N GLN A 214 4.08 5.49 8.34
CA GLN A 214 2.93 5.47 7.44
C GLN A 214 2.46 4.05 7.20
N LEU A 215 1.13 3.87 7.20
CA LEU A 215 0.48 2.60 6.90
C LEU A 215 -0.22 2.67 5.54
N TYR A 216 -0.20 1.55 4.81
CA TYR A 216 -0.85 1.36 3.54
C TYR A 216 -1.85 0.20 3.64
N MET A 217 -3.10 0.43 3.26
CA MET A 217 -4.16 -0.59 3.22
C MET A 217 -4.46 -0.93 1.76
N LYS A 218 -4.21 -2.16 1.33
CA LYS A 218 -4.19 -2.53 -0.09
C LYS A 218 -5.27 -3.55 -0.45
N VAL A 219 -5.67 -3.54 -1.72
CA VAL A 219 -6.38 -4.62 -2.42
C VAL A 219 -5.52 -5.06 -3.62
N PRO A 220 -5.77 -6.23 -4.25
CA PRO A 220 -5.00 -6.65 -5.42
C PRO A 220 -5.00 -5.57 -6.52
N GLY A 221 -3.79 -5.22 -6.99
CA GLY A 221 -3.58 -4.19 -8.01
C GLY A 221 -3.35 -2.77 -7.48
N SER A 222 -3.43 -2.53 -6.16
CA SER A 222 -3.02 -1.24 -5.57
C SER A 222 -1.54 -0.94 -5.87
N ARG A 223 -1.24 0.23 -6.45
CA ARG A 223 0.11 0.61 -6.91
C ARG A 223 0.60 1.87 -6.24
N THR A 224 1.85 1.85 -5.79
CA THR A 224 2.67 3.05 -5.65
C THR A 224 3.50 3.17 -6.93
N PRO A 225 3.34 4.23 -7.75
CA PRO A 225 4.07 4.37 -9.00
C PRO A 225 5.56 4.64 -8.77
N GLY A 226 6.36 4.63 -9.84
CA GLY A 226 7.80 4.85 -9.77
C GLY A 226 8.17 6.20 -9.14
N HIS A 227 9.08 6.17 -8.17
CA HIS A 227 9.63 7.33 -7.49
C HIS A 227 10.99 6.98 -6.87
N GLN A 228 11.81 8.00 -6.63
CA GLN A 228 12.85 7.94 -5.60
C GLN A 228 12.25 8.48 -4.29
N GLU A 229 12.75 8.00 -3.16
CA GLU A 229 12.36 8.53 -1.86
C GLU A 229 12.80 10.00 -1.73
N ASN A 230 12.09 10.77 -0.90
CA ASN A 230 12.40 12.19 -0.70
C ASN A 230 13.87 12.35 -0.27
N ASN A 231 14.60 13.21 -0.99
CA ASN A 231 16.03 13.46 -0.76
C ASN A 231 16.90 12.18 -0.76
N ASN A 232 16.47 11.12 -1.46
CA ASN A 232 17.17 9.84 -1.56
C ASN A 232 17.48 9.18 -0.20
N PHE A 233 16.65 9.41 0.82
CA PHE A 233 16.74 8.67 2.06
C PHE A 233 16.38 7.20 1.86
N CYS A 234 17.01 6.31 2.63
CA CYS A 234 16.62 4.90 2.66
C CYS A 234 15.17 4.74 3.17
N SER A 235 14.45 3.77 2.63
CA SER A 235 13.09 3.41 3.04
C SER A 235 13.05 2.00 3.62
N ILE A 236 12.14 1.77 4.56
CA ILE A 236 11.92 0.48 5.21
C ILE A 236 10.44 0.14 5.09
N ASN A 237 10.14 -1.01 4.49
CA ASN A 237 8.79 -1.48 4.30
C ASN A 237 8.61 -2.88 4.90
N ILE A 238 7.58 -3.04 5.73
CA ILE A 238 7.20 -4.34 6.31
C ILE A 238 5.80 -4.68 5.81
N ASN A 239 5.68 -5.78 5.06
CA ASN A 239 4.39 -6.28 4.65
C ASN A 239 3.68 -6.95 5.84
N ILE A 240 2.51 -6.44 6.20
CA ILE A 240 1.67 -7.00 7.28
C ILE A 240 0.95 -8.28 6.83
N GLY A 241 0.67 -8.41 5.53
CA GLY A 241 -0.08 -9.52 4.96
C GLY A 241 -1.62 -9.33 5.04
N PRO A 242 -2.40 -10.38 4.73
CA PRO A 242 -1.94 -11.73 4.37
C PRO A 242 -1.45 -11.87 2.92
N GLY A 243 -1.76 -10.91 2.04
CA GLY A 243 -1.35 -10.95 0.64
C GLY A 243 0.09 -10.50 0.42
N ASP A 244 0.64 -10.84 -0.74
CA ASP A 244 1.99 -10.43 -1.14
C ASP A 244 2.01 -9.04 -1.81
N CYS A 245 3.19 -8.42 -1.81
CA CYS A 245 3.49 -7.24 -2.61
C CYS A 245 4.60 -7.58 -3.60
N GLU A 246 4.42 -7.19 -4.85
CA GLU A 246 5.45 -7.26 -5.88
C GLU A 246 6.23 -5.93 -5.95
N TRP A 247 7.55 -6.02 -6.09
CA TRP A 247 8.45 -4.87 -6.09
C TRP A 247 9.26 -4.81 -7.37
N PHE A 248 9.33 -3.61 -7.93
CA PHE A 248 10.19 -3.26 -9.05
C PHE A 248 11.17 -2.19 -8.57
N ALA A 249 12.46 -2.40 -8.78
CA ALA A 249 13.50 -1.47 -8.37
C ALA A 249 14.59 -1.39 -9.45
N VAL A 250 15.14 -0.20 -9.63
CA VAL A 250 16.25 0.07 -10.55
C VAL A 250 17.38 0.72 -9.73
N PRO A 251 18.66 0.37 -9.97
CA PRO A 251 19.76 1.03 -9.28
C PRO A 251 19.73 2.55 -9.48
N ASP A 252 20.07 3.30 -8.43
CA ASP A 252 20.11 4.76 -8.42
C ASP A 252 20.85 5.33 -9.64
N ALA A 253 21.96 4.72 -10.06
CA ALA A 253 22.76 5.16 -11.20
C ALA A 253 21.99 5.31 -12.54
N TYR A 254 20.77 4.77 -12.67
CA TYR A 254 19.94 4.85 -13.86
C TYR A 254 18.71 5.77 -13.70
N TRP A 255 18.74 6.71 -12.76
CA TRP A 255 17.62 7.64 -12.53
C TRP A 255 17.42 8.70 -13.64
N GLY A 256 18.46 8.96 -14.45
CA GLY A 256 18.52 10.03 -15.46
C GLY A 256 18.32 9.61 -16.91
#